data_AF-A0A2W5SHZ8-F1
#
_entry.id   AF-A0A2W5SHZ8-F1
#
_cell.length_a   1.000
_cell.length_b   1.000
_cell.length_c   1.000
_cell.angle_alpha   90.00
_cell.angle_beta   90.00
_cell.angle_gamma   90.00
#
_symmetry.space_group_name_H-M   'P 1'
#
loop_
_entity.id
_entity.type
_entity.pdbx_description
1 polymer ?
#
loop_
_entity_poly.entity_id
_entity_poly.type
_entity_poly.pdbx_seq_one_letter_code
_entity_poly.pdbx_strand_id
1 'polypeptide(L)'
;MQTDPQRRFIRTAAADFQVKDVYRTALAIEDEVAKQGGFVVDNDIQAQVQRVQSRSIGNGKRLELAEYRLQGALMVRVPSERTQVFLRAIASQTEFLDSRNFNARDAQFDLLRQQLARQRAQDAQQELGAAVQAGGKLGDKADAIQARGDARTSRDEAVIAQKEFEDRVAFSTITLSLSQDVQIRTRERVDVDAEGARRLG
;
A
#
# COMPACT_ATOMS: atom_id res chain seq x y z
N MET A 1 2.18 -40.84 2.48
CA MET A 1 2.81 -39.73 1.75
C MET A 1 2.70 -38.51 2.63
N GLN A 2 3.81 -38.09 3.24
CA GLN A 2 3.87 -36.89 4.05
C GLN A 2 3.76 -35.72 3.07
N THR A 3 2.62 -35.03 3.05
CA THR A 3 2.45 -33.81 2.26
C THR A 3 3.46 -32.80 2.79
N ASP A 4 4.54 -32.61 2.05
CA ASP A 4 5.51 -31.56 2.31
C ASP A 4 4.73 -30.24 2.41
N PRO A 5 4.70 -29.56 3.56
CA PRO A 5 3.88 -28.37 3.72
C PRO A 5 4.33 -27.34 2.68
N GLN A 6 3.41 -26.98 1.78
CA GLN A 6 3.64 -26.01 0.71
C GLN A 6 4.38 -24.80 1.30
N ARG A 7 5.63 -24.61 0.85
CA ARG A 7 6.53 -23.60 1.42
C ARG A 7 5.84 -22.24 1.43
N ARG A 8 5.82 -21.60 2.60
CA ARG A 8 5.20 -20.28 2.80
C ARG A 8 6.22 -19.20 2.48
N PHE A 9 5.83 -18.21 1.71
CA PHE A 9 6.68 -17.08 1.36
C PHE A 9 5.97 -15.78 1.65
N ILE A 10 6.72 -14.81 2.17
CA ILE A 10 6.32 -13.40 2.13
C ILE A 10 6.88 -12.84 0.83
N ARG A 11 5.99 -12.27 0.01
CA ARG A 11 6.32 -11.79 -1.33
C ARG A 11 6.03 -10.30 -1.43
N THR A 12 6.99 -9.55 -1.96
CA THR A 12 6.82 -8.13 -2.27
C THR A 12 7.33 -7.84 -3.67
N ALA A 13 6.78 -6.83 -4.31
CA ALA A 13 7.24 -6.36 -5.60
C ALA A 13 7.09 -4.86 -5.70
N ALA A 14 7.97 -4.24 -6.48
CA ALA A 14 7.86 -2.85 -6.88
C ALA A 14 8.21 -2.73 -8.35
N ALA A 15 7.50 -1.87 -9.06
CA ALA A 15 7.81 -1.56 -10.45
C ALA A 15 7.59 -0.08 -10.72
N ASP A 16 8.51 0.51 -11.48
CA ASP A 16 8.41 1.85 -12.05
C ASP A 16 8.39 1.71 -13.56
N PHE A 17 7.34 2.23 -14.19
CA PHE A 17 7.19 2.16 -15.62
C PHE A 17 6.38 3.32 -16.20
N GLN A 18 6.68 3.61 -17.46
CA GLN A 18 5.92 4.55 -18.26
C GLN A 18 4.75 3.85 -18.93
N VAL A 19 3.65 4.59 -19.07
CA VAL A 19 2.40 4.14 -19.65
C VAL A 19 1.83 5.23 -20.55
N LYS A 20 1.01 4.82 -21.52
CA LYS A 20 0.35 5.75 -22.44
C LYS A 20 -0.63 6.69 -21.76
N ASP A 21 -1.37 6.16 -20.79
CA ASP A 21 -2.40 6.88 -20.05
C ASP A 21 -2.42 6.35 -18.61
N VAL A 22 -2.01 7.21 -17.66
CA VAL A 22 -1.92 6.83 -16.24
C VAL A 22 -3.28 6.46 -15.68
N TYR A 23 -4.34 7.21 -16.02
CA TYR A 23 -5.66 7.00 -15.46
C TYR A 23 -6.27 5.69 -15.95
N ARG A 24 -6.22 5.42 -17.26
CA ARG A 24 -6.69 4.15 -17.83
C ARG A 24 -5.90 2.96 -17.33
N THR A 25 -4.59 3.11 -17.18
CA THR A 25 -3.74 2.03 -16.69
C THR A 25 -4.03 1.72 -15.22
N ALA A 26 -4.23 2.75 -14.40
CA ALA A 26 -4.63 2.57 -13.01
C ALA A 26 -5.94 1.76 -12.91
N LEU A 27 -6.99 2.14 -13.65
CA LEU A 27 -8.25 1.38 -13.68
C LEU A 27 -8.05 -0.08 -14.14
N ALA A 28 -7.23 -0.31 -15.17
CA ALA A 28 -6.93 -1.67 -15.62
C ALA A 28 -6.19 -2.49 -14.57
N ILE A 29 -5.32 -1.86 -13.78
CA ILE A 29 -4.65 -2.49 -12.63
C ILE A 29 -5.67 -2.83 -11.54
N GLU A 30 -6.57 -1.91 -11.18
CA GLU A 30 -7.62 -2.15 -10.17
C GLU A 30 -8.51 -3.34 -10.56
N ASP A 31 -8.93 -3.38 -11.82
CA ASP A 31 -9.72 -4.49 -12.37
C ASP A 31 -8.94 -5.81 -12.32
N GLU A 32 -7.65 -5.79 -12.66
CA GLU A 32 -6.80 -6.98 -12.63
C GLU A 32 -6.55 -7.46 -11.19
N VAL A 33 -6.36 -6.55 -10.24
CA VAL A 33 -6.27 -6.88 -8.81
C VAL A 33 -7.55 -7.59 -8.34
N ALA A 34 -8.72 -7.05 -8.68
CA ALA A 34 -10.00 -7.63 -8.31
C ALA A 34 -10.19 -9.02 -8.94
N LYS A 35 -9.84 -9.21 -10.22
CA LYS A 35 -9.90 -10.52 -10.91
C LYS A 35 -9.04 -11.58 -10.23
N GLN A 36 -7.89 -11.20 -9.67
CA GLN A 36 -6.98 -12.11 -8.97
C GLN A 36 -7.38 -12.34 -7.50
N GLY A 37 -8.48 -11.76 -7.02
CA GLY A 37 -8.93 -11.87 -5.64
C GLY A 37 -8.14 -11.00 -4.65
N GLY A 38 -7.51 -9.94 -5.15
CA GLY A 38 -6.81 -8.94 -4.36
C GLY A 38 -7.65 -7.70 -4.08
N PHE A 39 -7.02 -6.68 -3.51
CA PHE A 39 -7.61 -5.36 -3.27
C PHE A 39 -6.57 -4.24 -3.39
N VAL A 40 -7.04 -3.05 -3.68
CA VAL A 40 -6.24 -1.82 -3.72
C VAL A 40 -6.17 -1.26 -2.30
N VAL A 41 -4.96 -0.91 -1.85
CA VAL A 41 -4.72 -0.27 -0.55
C VAL A 41 -4.69 1.25 -0.71
N ASP A 42 -3.99 1.71 -1.75
CA ASP A 42 -3.81 3.12 -2.04
C ASP A 42 -3.70 3.35 -3.55
N ASN A 43 -4.26 4.46 -4.02
CA ASN A 43 -4.15 4.91 -5.40
C ASN A 43 -4.17 6.45 -5.42
N ASP A 44 -3.03 7.05 -5.68
CA ASP A 44 -2.86 8.48 -5.86
C ASP A 44 -2.46 8.79 -7.30
N ILE A 45 -3.20 9.68 -7.96
CA ILE A 45 -2.89 10.15 -9.31
C ILE A 45 -2.85 11.67 -9.29
N GLN A 46 -1.74 12.23 -9.73
CA GLN A 46 -1.51 13.66 -9.73
C GLN A 46 -0.90 14.15 -11.03
N ALA A 47 -1.26 15.37 -11.41
CA ALA A 47 -0.63 16.08 -12.51
C ALA A 47 0.45 17.01 -11.97
N GLN A 48 1.70 16.71 -12.28
CA GLN A 48 2.83 17.58 -11.96
C GLN A 48 3.01 18.60 -13.09
N VAL A 49 2.63 19.85 -12.84
CA VAL A 49 2.85 20.96 -13.78
C VAL A 49 4.33 21.35 -13.73
N GLN A 50 5.01 21.22 -14.86
CA GLN A 50 6.44 21.53 -14.99
C GLN A 50 6.65 22.98 -15.37
N ARG A 51 5.83 23.50 -16.29
CA ARG A 51 6.00 24.83 -16.85
C ARG A 51 4.67 25.41 -17.26
N VAL A 52 4.49 26.71 -17.01
CA VAL A 52 3.34 27.47 -17.51
C VAL A 52 3.87 28.66 -18.28
N GLN A 53 3.44 28.81 -19.53
CA GLN A 53 3.67 29.99 -20.35
C GLN A 53 2.35 30.68 -20.63
N SER A 54 2.33 32.00 -20.59
CA SER A 54 1.16 32.80 -20.95
C SER A 54 1.55 33.86 -21.97
N ARG A 55 0.76 33.99 -23.03
CA ARG A 55 0.87 35.09 -24.01
C ARG A 55 -0.47 35.75 -24.23
N SER A 56 -0.49 37.07 -24.37
CA SER A 56 -1.72 37.77 -24.76
C SER A 56 -2.08 37.40 -26.21
N ILE A 57 -3.37 37.18 -26.46
CA ILE A 57 -3.91 36.90 -27.81
C ILE A 57 -4.83 38.04 -28.29
N GLY A 58 -4.78 39.19 -27.62
CA GLY A 58 -5.64 40.33 -27.91
C GLY A 58 -7.05 40.17 -27.34
N ASN A 59 -7.89 41.20 -27.50
CA ASN A 59 -9.29 41.24 -27.04
C ASN A 59 -9.48 40.95 -25.54
N GLY A 60 -8.49 41.31 -24.70
CA GLY A 60 -8.54 41.03 -23.26
C GLY A 60 -8.45 39.55 -22.93
N LYS A 61 -7.85 38.73 -23.81
CA LYS A 61 -7.62 37.30 -23.59
C LYS A 61 -6.13 36.97 -23.58
N ARG A 62 -5.76 35.95 -22.81
CA ARG A 62 -4.44 35.31 -22.82
C ARG A 62 -4.57 33.83 -23.11
N LEU A 63 -3.61 33.30 -23.85
CA LEU A 63 -3.41 31.87 -24.04
C LEU A 63 -2.40 31.36 -23.01
N GLU A 64 -2.81 30.40 -22.19
CA GLU A 64 -2.00 29.69 -21.21
C GLU A 64 -1.65 28.30 -21.74
N LEU A 65 -0.36 28.01 -21.85
CA LEU A 65 0.22 26.71 -22.22
C LEU A 65 0.87 26.13 -20.97
N ALA A 66 0.34 25.02 -20.47
CA ALA A 66 0.89 24.31 -19.33
C ALA A 66 1.48 22.96 -19.78
N GLU A 67 2.78 22.78 -19.57
CA GLU A 67 3.45 21.48 -19.66
C GLU A 67 3.30 20.76 -18.34
N TYR A 68 2.80 19.52 -18.40
CA TYR A 68 2.57 18.72 -17.21
C TYR A 68 2.80 17.25 -17.50
N ARG A 69 3.10 16.48 -16.45
CA ARG A 69 3.19 15.02 -16.49
C ARG A 69 2.18 14.46 -15.49
N LEU A 70 1.36 13.49 -15.89
CA LEU A 70 0.62 12.71 -14.90
C LEU A 70 1.53 11.61 -14.33
N GLN A 71 1.37 11.38 -13.04
CA GLN A 71 2.02 10.32 -12.29
C GLN A 71 0.97 9.61 -11.44
N GLY A 72 1.14 8.31 -11.26
CA GLY A 72 0.30 7.48 -10.42
C GLY A 72 1.14 6.66 -9.45
N ALA A 73 0.73 6.59 -8.19
CA ALA A 73 1.30 5.70 -7.19
C ALA A 73 0.20 4.77 -6.69
N LEU A 74 0.38 3.46 -6.92
CA LEU A 74 -0.58 2.45 -6.50
C LEU A 74 0.09 1.47 -5.53
N MET A 75 -0.61 1.15 -4.44
CA MET A 75 -0.28 0.05 -3.56
C MET A 75 -1.41 -0.97 -3.59
N VAL A 76 -1.10 -2.19 -3.98
CA VAL A 76 -2.09 -3.26 -4.14
C VAL A 76 -1.67 -4.51 -3.39
N ARG A 77 -2.67 -5.27 -2.95
CA ARG A 77 -2.48 -6.56 -2.27
C ARG A 77 -3.16 -7.66 -3.06
N VAL A 78 -2.37 -8.68 -3.43
CA VAL A 78 -2.82 -9.78 -4.29
C VAL A 78 -2.50 -11.10 -3.58
N PRO A 79 -3.36 -12.13 -3.66
CA PRO A 79 -3.04 -13.43 -3.08
C PRO A 79 -1.65 -13.91 -3.51
N SER A 80 -0.85 -14.35 -2.54
CA SER A 80 0.59 -14.59 -2.70
C SER A 80 0.89 -15.55 -3.85
N GLU A 81 0.03 -16.55 -4.08
CA GLU A 81 0.15 -17.51 -5.18
C GLU A 81 -0.14 -16.91 -6.56
N ARG A 82 -0.94 -15.84 -6.63
CA ARG A 82 -1.35 -15.16 -7.87
C ARG A 82 -0.44 -14.00 -8.27
N THR A 83 0.50 -13.61 -7.43
CA THR A 83 1.42 -12.48 -7.65
C THR A 83 2.11 -12.52 -9.02
N GLN A 84 2.63 -13.67 -9.44
CA GLN A 84 3.31 -13.78 -10.73
C GLN A 84 2.34 -13.71 -11.93
N VAL A 85 1.08 -14.10 -11.75
CA VAL A 85 0.05 -13.95 -12.79
C VAL A 85 -0.30 -12.47 -12.93
N PHE A 86 -0.57 -11.80 -11.80
CA PHE A 86 -0.83 -10.37 -11.75
C PHE A 86 0.29 -9.54 -12.38
N LEU A 87 1.55 -9.74 -11.97
CA LEU A 87 2.70 -9.00 -12.51
C LEU A 87 2.89 -9.19 -14.02
N ARG A 88 2.50 -10.35 -14.57
CA ARG A 88 2.54 -10.61 -16.02
C ARG A 88 1.39 -9.93 -16.75
N ALA A 89 0.20 -9.88 -16.15
CA ALA A 89 -0.96 -9.22 -16.74
C ALA A 89 -0.71 -7.70 -16.90
N ILE A 90 -0.17 -7.05 -15.87
CA ILE A 90 0.09 -5.60 -15.91
C ILE A 90 1.26 -5.21 -16.82
N ALA A 91 2.20 -6.14 -17.09
CA ALA A 91 3.32 -5.88 -17.99
C ALA A 91 2.86 -5.52 -19.43
N SER A 92 1.64 -5.91 -19.82
CA SER A 92 1.04 -5.52 -21.10
C SER A 92 0.71 -4.03 -21.21
N GLN A 93 0.60 -3.32 -20.08
CA GLN A 93 0.32 -1.89 -20.01
C GLN A 93 1.59 -1.04 -20.05
N THR A 94 2.77 -1.67 -19.90
CA THR A 94 4.06 -1.00 -19.86
C THR A 94 4.48 -0.54 -21.25
N GLU A 95 4.68 0.76 -21.41
CA GLU A 95 5.30 1.36 -22.60
C GLU A 95 6.83 1.36 -22.49
N PHE A 96 7.34 1.70 -21.31
CA PHE A 96 8.77 1.62 -21.00
C PHE A 96 8.96 1.20 -19.54
N LEU A 97 9.84 0.22 -19.28
CA LEU A 97 10.12 -0.26 -17.93
C LEU A 97 11.38 0.43 -17.40
N ASP A 98 11.25 1.23 -16.36
CA ASP A 98 12.39 1.88 -15.69
C ASP A 98 13.05 0.90 -14.72
N SER A 99 12.26 0.39 -13.77
CA SER A 99 12.76 -0.57 -12.78
C SER A 99 11.69 -1.59 -12.39
N ARG A 100 12.17 -2.78 -12.00
CA ARG A 100 11.34 -3.83 -11.41
C ARG A 100 12.13 -4.60 -10.38
N ASN A 101 11.53 -4.79 -9.22
CA ASN A 101 12.03 -5.71 -8.21
C ASN A 101 10.94 -6.73 -7.81
N PHE A 102 11.39 -7.90 -7.40
CA PHE A 102 10.54 -8.95 -6.84
C PHE A 102 11.34 -9.64 -5.74
N ASN A 103 10.79 -9.69 -4.55
CA ASN A 103 11.37 -10.38 -3.41
C ASN A 103 10.42 -11.47 -2.93
N ALA A 104 10.99 -12.66 -2.69
CA ALA A 104 10.28 -13.75 -2.04
C ALA A 104 11.17 -14.27 -0.91
N ARG A 105 10.74 -14.05 0.32
CA ARG A 105 11.44 -14.52 1.52
C ARG A 105 10.72 -15.75 2.07
N ASP A 106 11.48 -16.81 2.32
CA ASP A 106 10.95 -17.99 3.01
C ASP A 106 10.49 -17.60 4.42
N ALA A 107 9.24 -17.94 4.72
CA ALA A 107 8.56 -17.60 5.95
C ALA A 107 8.43 -18.80 6.90
N GLN A 108 9.01 -19.97 6.58
CA GLN A 108 8.89 -21.19 7.40
C GLN A 108 9.38 -21.00 8.83
N PHE A 109 10.61 -20.50 9.00
CA PHE A 109 11.16 -20.27 10.35
C PHE A 109 10.43 -19.16 11.08
N ASP A 110 9.98 -18.13 10.36
CA ASP A 110 9.19 -17.05 10.93
C ASP A 110 7.83 -17.59 11.44
N LEU A 111 7.17 -18.48 10.68
CA LEU A 111 5.95 -19.17 11.08
C LEU A 111 6.17 -20.07 12.30
N LEU A 112 7.26 -20.83 12.32
CA LEU A 112 7.61 -21.69 13.46
C LEU A 112 7.83 -20.84 14.73
N ARG A 113 8.54 -19.72 14.63
CA ARG A 113 8.72 -18.79 15.76
C ARG A 113 7.37 -18.27 16.28
N GLN A 114 6.43 -17.94 15.38
CA GLN A 114 5.09 -17.50 15.74
C GLN A 114 4.26 -18.62 16.42
N GLN A 115 4.41 -19.87 15.99
CA GLN A 115 3.76 -21.02 16.64
C GLN A 115 4.30 -21.25 18.05
N LEU A 116 5.63 -21.23 18.24
CA LEU A 116 6.25 -21.40 19.56
C LEU A 116 5.94 -20.23 20.51
N ALA A 117 5.83 -19.00 19.99
CA ALA A 117 5.40 -17.85 20.78
C ALA A 117 3.96 -18.01 21.28
N ARG A 118 3.04 -18.48 20.42
CA ARG A 118 1.66 -18.80 20.80
C ARG A 118 1.60 -19.86 21.90
N GLN A 119 2.35 -20.94 21.75
CA GLN A 119 2.36 -22.02 22.73
C GLN A 119 2.83 -21.51 24.10
N ARG A 120 3.93 -20.76 24.16
CA ARG A 120 4.40 -20.15 25.40
C ARG A 120 3.38 -19.21 26.05
N ALA A 121 2.66 -18.41 25.25
CA ALA A 121 1.62 -17.53 25.78
C ALA A 121 0.43 -18.32 26.36
N GLN A 122 0.06 -19.44 25.73
CA GLN A 122 -0.99 -20.34 26.23
C GLN A 122 -0.56 -21.04 27.53
N ASP A 123 0.67 -21.54 27.59
CA ASP A 123 1.22 -22.21 28.78
C ASP A 123 1.28 -21.24 29.97
N ALA A 124 1.82 -20.04 29.76
CA ALA A 124 1.87 -19.00 30.78
C ALA A 124 0.46 -18.60 31.28
N GLN A 125 -0.55 -18.61 30.41
CA GLN A 125 -1.94 -18.35 30.80
C GLN A 125 -2.51 -19.46 31.70
N GLN A 126 -2.19 -20.71 31.41
CA GLN A 126 -2.62 -21.84 32.25
C GLN A 126 -1.97 -21.77 33.62
N GLU A 127 -0.67 -21.46 33.68
CA GLU A 127 0.07 -21.29 34.93
C GLU A 127 -0.45 -20.11 35.77
N LEU A 128 -0.69 -18.94 35.15
CA LEU A 128 -1.29 -17.79 35.83
C LEU A 128 -2.71 -18.10 36.34
N GLY A 129 -3.52 -18.82 35.56
CA GLY A 129 -4.85 -19.26 35.97
C GLY A 129 -4.80 -20.16 37.21
N ALA A 130 -3.86 -21.10 37.25
CA ALA A 130 -3.64 -21.97 38.40
C ALA A 130 -3.13 -21.21 39.64
N ALA A 131 -2.20 -20.27 39.46
CA ALA A 131 -1.63 -19.46 40.55
C ALA A 131 -2.68 -18.54 41.19
N VAL A 132 -3.59 -17.96 40.40
CA VAL A 132 -4.68 -17.10 40.93
C VAL A 132 -5.70 -17.90 41.73
N GLN A 133 -5.97 -19.16 41.36
CA GLN A 133 -6.86 -20.04 42.13
C GLN A 133 -6.25 -20.45 43.49
N ALA A 134 -4.93 -20.43 43.64
CA ALA A 134 -4.23 -20.80 44.87
C ALA A 134 -4.29 -19.73 46.00
N GLY A 135 -4.81 -18.53 45.73
CA GLY A 135 -5.26 -17.55 46.75
C GLY A 135 -4.18 -16.75 47.49
N GLY A 136 -3.93 -15.50 47.05
CA GLY A 136 -3.08 -14.49 47.74
C GLY A 136 -3.85 -13.35 48.44
N LYS A 137 -3.19 -12.62 49.35
CA LYS A 137 -3.73 -11.55 50.21
C LYS A 137 -4.12 -10.28 49.42
N LEU A 138 -4.82 -9.33 50.04
CA LEU A 138 -5.40 -8.14 49.38
C LEU A 138 -4.38 -7.20 48.68
N GLY A 139 -3.15 -7.07 49.17
CA GLY A 139 -2.07 -6.32 48.48
C GLY A 139 -1.64 -7.02 47.18
N ASP A 140 -1.55 -8.35 47.23
CA ASP A 140 -1.30 -9.20 46.07
C ASP A 140 -2.41 -9.08 45.01
N LYS A 141 -3.63 -8.62 45.38
CA LYS A 141 -4.74 -8.49 44.43
C LYS A 141 -4.60 -7.29 43.50
N ALA A 142 -4.11 -6.14 43.97
CA ALA A 142 -3.90 -4.97 43.12
C ALA A 142 -2.75 -5.20 42.13
N ASP A 143 -1.63 -5.73 42.63
CA ASP A 143 -0.48 -6.12 41.82
C ASP A 143 -0.84 -7.26 40.85
N ALA A 144 -1.64 -8.24 41.28
CA ALA A 144 -2.14 -9.30 40.38
C ALA A 144 -3.14 -8.79 39.33
N ILE A 145 -3.93 -7.75 39.63
CA ILE A 145 -4.83 -7.11 38.64
C ILE A 145 -3.99 -6.38 37.58
N GLN A 146 -2.97 -5.64 38.00
CA GLN A 146 -2.10 -4.93 37.07
C GLN A 146 -1.25 -5.88 36.23
N ALA A 147 -0.61 -6.88 36.86
CA ALA A 147 0.11 -7.94 36.16
C ALA A 147 -0.78 -8.71 35.16
N ARG A 148 -2.05 -8.96 35.52
CA ARG A 148 -3.04 -9.52 34.57
C ARG A 148 -3.39 -8.57 33.43
N GLY A 149 -3.47 -7.27 33.70
CA GLY A 149 -3.71 -6.24 32.69
C GLY A 149 -2.58 -6.23 31.66
N ASP A 150 -1.34 -6.14 32.14
CA ASP A 150 -0.14 -6.14 31.30
C ASP A 150 -0.01 -7.44 30.49
N ALA A 151 -0.27 -8.60 31.12
CA ALA A 151 -0.27 -9.88 30.45
C ALA A 151 -1.35 -9.98 29.35
N ARG A 152 -2.54 -9.37 29.57
CA ARG A 152 -3.60 -9.31 28.55
C ARG A 152 -3.19 -8.43 27.37
N THR A 153 -2.64 -7.25 27.63
CA THR A 153 -2.17 -6.34 26.59
C THR A 153 -1.09 -7.01 25.73
N SER A 154 -0.07 -7.60 26.37
CA SER A 154 1.01 -8.30 25.65
C SER A 154 0.49 -9.49 24.82
N ARG A 155 -0.53 -10.20 25.30
CA ARG A 155 -1.21 -11.24 24.52
C ARG A 155 -1.93 -10.66 23.30
N ASP A 156 -2.70 -9.60 23.49
CA ASP A 156 -3.47 -9.00 22.41
C ASP A 156 -2.54 -8.47 21.31
N GLU A 157 -1.42 -7.86 21.67
CA GLU A 157 -0.34 -7.49 20.75
C GLU A 157 0.25 -8.70 20.02
N ALA A 158 0.50 -9.81 20.71
CA ALA A 158 1.02 -11.04 20.09
C ALA A 158 0.03 -11.63 19.08
N VAL A 159 -1.28 -11.57 19.36
CA VAL A 159 -2.33 -12.03 18.44
C VAL A 159 -2.39 -11.13 17.21
N ILE A 160 -2.28 -9.81 17.37
CA ILE A 160 -2.24 -8.86 16.25
C ILE A 160 -1.01 -9.13 15.36
N ALA A 161 0.18 -9.20 15.95
CA ALA A 161 1.42 -9.47 15.23
C ALA A 161 1.37 -10.81 14.46
N GLN A 162 0.72 -11.82 15.04
CA GLN A 162 0.47 -13.08 14.35
C GLN A 162 -0.46 -12.88 13.13
N LYS A 163 -1.57 -12.16 13.29
CA LYS A 163 -2.53 -11.93 12.21
C LYS A 163 -1.91 -11.15 11.06
N GLU A 164 -1.10 -10.14 11.36
CA GLU A 164 -0.32 -9.40 10.37
C GLU A 164 0.69 -10.30 9.64
N PHE A 165 1.30 -11.26 10.34
CA PHE A 165 2.20 -12.22 9.71
C PHE A 165 1.44 -13.19 8.79
N GLU A 166 0.33 -13.76 9.25
CA GLU A 166 -0.55 -14.61 8.45
C GLU A 166 -1.00 -13.89 7.17
N ASP A 167 -1.37 -12.63 7.29
CA ASP A 167 -1.79 -11.76 6.20
C ASP A 167 -0.64 -11.47 5.20
N ARG A 168 0.59 -11.19 5.67
CA ARG A 168 1.77 -11.02 4.80
C ARG A 168 2.18 -12.29 4.05
N VAL A 169 1.86 -13.47 4.60
CA VAL A 169 2.05 -14.75 3.92
C VAL A 169 0.93 -15.00 2.91
N ALA A 170 -0.30 -14.63 3.24
CA ALA A 170 -1.47 -14.82 2.39
C ALA A 170 -1.51 -13.86 1.18
N PHE A 171 -1.10 -12.60 1.38
CA PHE A 171 -1.13 -11.55 0.37
C PHE A 171 0.25 -10.94 0.15
N SER A 172 0.64 -10.79 -1.11
CA SER A 172 1.79 -9.98 -1.51
C SER A 172 1.44 -8.51 -1.52
N THR A 173 2.37 -7.66 -1.10
CA THR A 173 2.26 -6.21 -1.26
C THR A 173 3.05 -5.78 -2.48
N ILE A 174 2.39 -5.06 -3.40
CA ILE A 174 2.96 -4.62 -4.65
C ILE A 174 2.82 -3.11 -4.77
N THR A 175 3.93 -2.42 -5.01
CA THR A 175 3.97 -0.96 -5.23
C THR A 175 4.23 -0.66 -6.69
N LEU A 176 3.39 0.14 -7.32
CA LEU A 176 3.49 0.47 -8.74
C LEU A 176 3.59 1.99 -8.88
N SER A 177 4.63 2.44 -9.55
CA SER A 177 4.82 3.83 -9.96
C SER A 177 4.56 3.93 -11.45
N LEU A 178 3.57 4.72 -11.82
CA LEU A 178 3.17 4.99 -13.19
C LEU A 178 3.62 6.40 -13.56
N SER A 179 4.19 6.57 -14.73
CA SER A 179 4.38 7.88 -15.32
C SER A 179 3.95 7.88 -16.77
N GLN A 180 3.54 9.03 -17.28
CA GLN A 180 3.31 9.19 -18.72
C GLN A 180 4.22 10.26 -19.28
N ASP A 181 4.28 10.33 -20.60
CA ASP A 181 4.96 11.42 -21.28
C ASP A 181 4.35 12.78 -20.95
N VAL A 182 5.18 13.81 -21.08
CA VAL A 182 4.78 15.20 -20.85
C VAL A 182 3.70 15.57 -21.86
N GLN A 183 2.63 16.16 -21.35
CA GLN A 183 1.49 16.64 -22.12
C GLN A 183 1.44 18.17 -22.07
N ILE A 184 0.85 18.77 -23.11
CA ILE A 184 0.61 20.21 -23.17
C ILE A 184 -0.88 20.45 -23.03
N ARG A 185 -1.29 21.24 -22.03
CA ARG A 185 -2.66 21.73 -21.88
C ARG A 185 -2.73 23.19 -22.30
N THR A 186 -3.65 23.50 -23.19
CA THR A 186 -3.91 24.87 -23.67
C THR A 186 -5.21 25.40 -23.07
N ARG A 187 -5.22 26.62 -22.52
CA ARG A 187 -6.42 27.29 -22.00
C ARG A 187 -6.44 28.76 -22.42
N GLU A 188 -7.61 29.27 -22.80
CA GLU A 188 -7.86 30.71 -22.90
C GLU A 188 -8.33 31.25 -21.56
N ARG A 189 -7.78 32.39 -21.13
CA ARG A 189 -8.18 33.10 -19.91
C ARG A 189 -8.42 34.57 -20.20
N VAL A 190 -9.25 35.21 -19.38
CA VAL A 190 -9.41 36.67 -19.39
C VAL A 190 -8.13 37.32 -18.87
N ASP A 191 -7.65 38.32 -19.59
CA ASP A 191 -6.48 39.14 -19.27
C ASP A 191 -6.90 40.22 -18.27
N VAL A 192 -6.86 39.87 -16.98
CA VAL A 192 -7.24 40.79 -15.88
C VAL A 192 -6.38 42.06 -15.84
N ASP A 193 -5.14 41.99 -16.33
CA ASP A 193 -4.25 43.16 -16.44
C ASP A 193 -4.73 44.14 -17.54
N ALA A 194 -5.35 43.63 -18.61
CA ALA A 194 -5.93 44.44 -19.67
C ALA A 194 -7.31 45.02 -19.28
N GLU A 195 -8.08 44.34 -18.44
CA GLU A 195 -9.36 44.84 -17.91
C GLU A 195 -9.18 45.90 -16.82
N GLY A 196 -8.14 45.79 -15.98
CA GLY A 196 -7.81 46.81 -14.97
C GLY A 196 -7.46 48.16 -15.58
N ALA A 197 -6.73 48.17 -16.70
CA ALA A 197 -6.38 49.38 -17.44
C ALA A 197 -7.59 50.05 -18.14
N ARG A 198 -8.65 49.30 -18.47
CA ARG A 198 -9.88 49.83 -19.09
C ARG A 198 -10.89 50.41 -18.10
N ARG A 199 -10.79 50.10 -16.81
CA ARG A 199 -11.70 50.61 -15.76
C ARG A 199 -11.20 51.90 -15.08
N LEU A 200 -9.96 52.32 -15.36
CA LEU A 200 -9.31 53.49 -14.75
C LEU A 200 -9.02 54.63 -15.73
N GLY A 201 -9.52 54.55 -16.97
CA GLY A 201 -9.47 55.63 -17.97
C GLY A 201 -10.86 56.02 -18.42
#